data_AF-A0A821I0B2-F1
#
_entry.id   AF-A0A821I0B2-F1
#
_cell.length_a   1.000
_cell.length_b   1.000
_cell.length_c   1.000
_cell.angle_alpha   90.00
_cell.angle_beta   90.00
_cell.angle_gamma   90.00
#
_symmetry.space_group_name_H-M   'P 1'
#
loop_
_entity.id
_entity.type
_entity.pdbx_description
1 polymer ?
#
loop_
_entity_poly.entity_id
_entity_poly.type
_entity_poly.pdbx_seq_one_letter_code
_entity_poly.pdbx_strand_id
1 'polypeptide(L)'
;MFEGTLPIYVVSDVDFLEEVFIKKFDNFSSHKPYLGALPRKDKRVHLFDAYGPRWRRQRRVINPTFSKAKLTQMVPLLNGCTDELMKILAPFADDKALDIDIRPLYSRMYMDAV
;
A
#
# COMPACT_ATOMS: atom_id res chain seq x y z
N MET A 1 -10.58 18.53 15.12
CA MET A 1 -11.36 18.79 13.89
C MET A 1 -12.56 17.86 13.90
N PHE A 2 -13.65 18.13 13.17
CA PHE A 2 -14.79 17.22 13.06
C PHE A 2 -15.12 16.99 11.58
N GLU A 3 -15.56 15.77 11.26
CA GLU A 3 -16.17 15.43 9.98
C GLU A 3 -17.60 15.00 10.23
N GLY A 4 -18.54 15.92 9.99
CA GLY A 4 -19.92 15.76 10.45
C GLY A 4 -19.96 15.62 11.97
N THR A 5 -20.47 14.48 12.45
CA THR A 5 -20.54 14.15 13.88
C THR A 5 -19.32 13.38 14.40
N LEU A 6 -18.36 13.04 13.53
CA LEU A 6 -17.20 12.24 13.88
C LEU A 6 -16.03 13.14 14.33
N PRO A 7 -15.54 13.02 15.57
CA PRO A 7 -14.34 13.74 16.00
C PRO A 7 -13.10 13.18 15.30
N ILE A 8 -12.24 14.09 14.83
CA ILE A 8 -10.95 13.77 14.21
C ILE A 8 -9.83 14.43 15.01
N TYR A 9 -8.88 13.59 15.40
CA TYR A 9 -7.63 13.98 16.04
C TYR A 9 -6.49 13.89 15.04
N VAL A 10 -5.74 14.98 14.91
CA VAL A 10 -4.50 15.04 14.12
C VAL A 10 -3.36 15.16 15.12
N VAL A 11 -2.46 14.19 15.11
CA VAL A 11 -1.37 14.12 16.08
C VAL A 11 -0.04 14.02 15.33
N SER A 12 0.94 14.81 15.77
CA SER A 12 2.30 14.84 15.22
C SER A 12 3.36 14.43 16.25
N ASP A 13 2.94 14.12 17.47
CA ASP A 13 3.81 13.64 18.55
C ASP A 13 4.16 12.16 18.35
N VAL A 14 5.46 11.86 18.22
CA VAL A 14 5.97 10.50 17.96
C VAL A 14 5.71 9.54 19.11
N ASP A 15 5.80 10.00 20.36
CA ASP A 15 5.57 9.15 21.53
C ASP A 15 4.10 8.72 21.58
N PHE A 16 3.20 9.64 21.24
CA PHE A 16 1.78 9.32 21.11
C PHE A 16 1.51 8.35 19.94
N LEU A 17 2.20 8.51 18.80
CA LEU A 17 2.05 7.60 17.67
C LEU A 17 2.52 6.18 18.03
N GLU A 18 3.61 6.04 18.79
CA GLU A 18 4.07 4.74 19.29
C GLU A 18 3.04 4.10 20.22
N GLU A 19 2.46 4.89 21.14
CA GLU A 19 1.38 4.43 22.02
C GLU A 19 0.19 3.87 21.24
N VAL A 20 -0.24 4.55 20.17
CA VAL A 20 -1.40 4.15 19.36
C VAL A 20 -1.11 2.98 18.43
N PHE A 21 -0.03 3.05 17.64
CA PHE A 21 0.23 2.09 16.56
C PHE A 21 0.99 0.83 17.01
N ILE A 22 1.66 0.87 18.17
CA ILE A 22 2.45 -0.27 18.66
C ILE A 22 1.89 -0.76 19.99
N LYS A 23 1.96 0.06 21.05
CA LYS A 23 1.67 -0.40 22.42
C LYS A 23 0.19 -0.73 22.63
N LYS A 24 -0.72 0.07 22.05
CA LYS A 24 -2.17 -0.08 22.17
C LYS A 24 -2.83 -0.43 20.83
N PHE A 25 -2.09 -1.06 19.92
CA PHE A 25 -2.57 -1.40 18.58
C PHE A 25 -3.91 -2.16 18.60
N ASP A 26 -4.12 -3.08 19.55
CA ASP A 26 -5.37 -3.83 19.64
C ASP A 26 -6.61 -2.93 19.79
N ASN A 27 -6.49 -1.80 20.50
CA ASN A 27 -7.57 -0.82 20.67
C ASN A 27 -7.79 0.03 19.42
N PHE A 28 -6.74 0.27 18.62
CA PHE A 28 -6.74 1.15 17.45
C PHE A 28 -6.58 0.38 16.12
N SER A 29 -6.86 -0.92 16.12
CA SER A 29 -6.64 -1.81 14.97
C SER A 29 -7.65 -1.65 13.83
N SER A 30 -8.64 -0.76 13.98
CA SER A 30 -9.68 -0.53 12.98
C SER A 30 -9.39 0.74 12.19
N HIS A 31 -9.44 0.64 10.85
CA HIS A 31 -9.42 1.81 9.99
C HIS A 31 -10.80 2.47 9.95
N LYS A 32 -10.82 3.77 9.64
CA LYS A 32 -12.06 4.49 9.38
C LYS A 32 -12.76 3.83 8.19
N PRO A 33 -13.99 3.31 8.33
CA PRO A 33 -14.70 2.69 7.23
C PRO A 33 -15.06 3.75 6.18
N TYR A 34 -15.00 3.37 4.91
CA TYR A 34 -15.54 4.19 3.82
C TYR A 34 -17.05 4.38 4.02
N LEU A 35 -17.57 5.55 3.63
CA LEU A 35 -19.00 5.88 3.72
C LEU A 35 -19.84 4.80 3.00
N GLY A 36 -20.70 4.11 3.75
CA GLY A 36 -21.56 3.03 3.25
C GLY A 36 -20.99 1.61 3.37
N ALA A 37 -19.74 1.44 3.78
CA ALA A 37 -19.17 0.12 4.04
C ALA A 37 -19.77 -0.49 5.32
N LEU A 38 -20.33 -1.70 5.20
CA LEU A 38 -20.72 -2.54 6.35
C LEU A 38 -19.75 -3.72 6.49
N PRO A 39 -18.48 -3.47 6.88
CA PRO A 39 -17.41 -4.48 6.89
C PRO A 39 -17.72 -5.72 7.77
N ARG A 40 -18.63 -5.58 8.75
CA ARG A 40 -19.13 -6.72 9.55
C ARG A 40 -20.05 -7.67 8.79
N LYS A 41 -20.86 -7.17 7.86
CA LYS A 41 -21.88 -7.97 7.16
C LYS A 41 -21.38 -8.53 5.83
N ASP A 42 -20.41 -7.86 5.20
CA ASP A 42 -19.90 -8.29 3.91
C ASP A 42 -18.86 -9.41 4.04
N LYS A 43 -19.17 -10.62 3.54
CA LYS A 43 -18.24 -11.76 3.51
C LYS A 43 -17.03 -11.56 2.57
N ARG A 44 -17.08 -10.56 1.68
CA ARG A 44 -16.01 -10.22 0.72
C ARG A 44 -15.15 -9.01 1.13
N VAL A 45 -15.29 -8.51 2.36
CA VAL A 45 -14.42 -7.43 2.86
C VAL A 45 -12.95 -7.78 2.65
N HIS A 46 -12.23 -6.86 2.03
CA HIS A 46 -10.80 -6.98 1.78
C HIS A 46 -10.01 -6.60 3.04
N LEU A 47 -8.69 -6.82 3.02
CA LEU A 47 -7.84 -6.68 4.20
C LEU A 47 -7.85 -5.26 4.80
N PHE A 48 -7.91 -4.21 3.96
CA PHE A 48 -7.85 -2.81 4.42
C PHE A 48 -9.09 -2.37 5.19
N ASP A 49 -10.27 -2.87 4.81
CA ASP A 49 -11.54 -2.58 5.49
C ASP A 49 -11.86 -3.56 6.64
N ALA A 50 -11.12 -4.67 6.74
CA ALA A 50 -11.27 -5.62 7.82
C ALA A 50 -10.66 -5.08 9.13
N TYR A 51 -11.24 -5.47 10.27
CA TYR A 51 -10.67 -5.21 11.58
C TYR A 51 -10.87 -6.38 12.54
N GLY A 52 -10.19 -6.32 13.69
CA GLY A 52 -10.29 -7.33 14.75
C GLY A 52 -9.90 -8.75 14.27
N PRO A 53 -10.58 -9.81 14.75
CA PRO A 53 -10.24 -11.19 14.43
C PRO A 53 -10.23 -11.52 12.93
N ARG A 54 -11.07 -10.84 12.14
CA ARG A 54 -11.14 -11.04 10.69
C ARG A 54 -9.88 -10.52 10.00
N TRP A 55 -9.46 -9.30 10.33
CA TRP A 55 -8.21 -8.73 9.84
C TRP A 55 -7.02 -9.61 10.22
N ARG A 56 -6.94 -10.05 11.49
CA ARG A 56 -5.88 -10.96 11.95
C ARG A 56 -5.82 -12.24 11.12
N ARG A 57 -6.98 -12.85 10.82
CA ARG A 57 -7.05 -14.06 9.98
C ARG A 57 -6.59 -13.79 8.54
N GLN A 58 -7.10 -12.75 7.89
CA GLN A 58 -6.72 -12.39 6.52
C GLN A 58 -5.22 -12.04 6.44
N ARG A 59 -4.71 -11.26 7.39
CA ARG A 59 -3.30 -10.88 7.49
C ARG A 59 -2.41 -12.10 7.66
N ARG A 60 -2.80 -13.06 8.52
CA ARG A 60 -2.06 -14.32 8.69
C ARG A 60 -1.96 -15.13 7.40
N VAL A 61 -3.00 -15.11 6.55
CA VAL A 61 -3.00 -15.81 5.25
C VAL A 61 -2.10 -15.09 4.23
N ILE A 62 -2.09 -13.76 4.23
CA ILE A 62 -1.34 -12.95 3.24
C ILE A 62 0.15 -12.80 3.60
N ASN A 63 0.48 -12.72 4.89
CA ASN A 63 1.84 -12.47 5.37
C ASN A 63 2.93 -13.38 4.75
N PRO A 64 2.73 -14.70 4.56
CA PRO A 64 3.74 -15.59 3.97
C PRO A 64 4.19 -15.18 2.56
N THR A 65 3.30 -14.55 1.77
CA THR A 65 3.61 -14.07 0.41
C THR A 65 4.67 -12.97 0.42
N PHE A 66 4.76 -12.20 1.50
CA PHE A 66 5.73 -11.11 1.68
C PHE A 66 6.94 -11.53 2.52
N SER A 67 7.21 -12.84 2.62
CA SER A 67 8.44 -13.32 3.26
C SER A 67 9.68 -12.96 2.45
N LYS A 68 10.83 -12.82 3.12
CA LYS A 68 12.11 -12.52 2.46
C LYS A 68 12.39 -13.46 1.28
N ALA A 69 12.18 -14.76 1.45
CA ALA A 69 12.42 -15.75 0.39
C ALA A 69 11.54 -15.51 -0.85
N LYS A 70 10.25 -15.20 -0.65
CA LYS A 70 9.32 -14.89 -1.75
C LYS A 70 9.66 -13.57 -2.43
N LEU A 71 10.00 -12.53 -1.66
CA LEU A 71 10.45 -11.25 -2.21
C LEU A 71 11.73 -11.42 -3.04
N THR A 72 12.71 -12.19 -2.56
CA THR A 72 13.94 -12.49 -3.33
C THR A 72 13.63 -13.23 -4.63
N GLN A 73 12.63 -14.14 -4.65
CA GLN A 73 12.18 -14.81 -5.87
C GLN A 73 11.52 -13.86 -6.88
N MET A 74 10.95 -12.74 -6.43
CA MET A 74 10.31 -11.75 -7.29
C MET A 74 11.31 -10.76 -7.92
N VAL A 75 12.48 -10.55 -7.30
CA VAL A 75 13.49 -9.58 -7.77
C VAL A 75 13.83 -9.71 -9.26
N PRO A 76 14.05 -10.92 -9.82
CA PRO A 76 14.35 -11.05 -11.25
C PRO A 76 13.22 -10.55 -12.16
N LEU A 77 11.96 -10.69 -11.76
CA LEU A 77 10.81 -10.20 -12.51
C LEU A 77 10.75 -8.67 -12.49
N LEU A 78 10.96 -8.07 -11.32
CA LEU A 78 11.03 -6.61 -11.17
C LEU A 78 12.18 -6.00 -11.98
N ASN A 79 13.34 -6.67 -12.00
CA ASN A 79 14.45 -6.26 -12.85
C ASN A 79 14.07 -6.32 -14.32
N GLY A 80 13.37 -7.36 -14.77
CA GLY A 80 12.88 -7.46 -16.15
C GLY A 80 11.94 -6.31 -16.55
N CYS A 81 10.99 -5.94 -15.67
CA CYS A 81 10.12 -4.77 -15.90
C CYS A 81 10.94 -3.47 -15.99
N THR A 82 11.97 -3.34 -15.15
CA THR A 82 12.85 -2.16 -15.14
C THR A 82 13.71 -2.10 -16.39
N ASP A 83 14.28 -3.22 -16.83
CA ASP A 83 15.07 -3.32 -18.06
C ASP A 83 14.23 -2.92 -19.28
N GLU A 84 12.96 -3.30 -19.32
CA GLU A 84 12.05 -2.90 -20.39
C GLU A 84 11.75 -1.40 -20.37
N LEU A 85 11.52 -0.81 -19.19
CA LEU A 85 11.42 0.64 -19.05
C LEU A 85 12.69 1.35 -19.54
N MET A 86 13.87 0.82 -19.21
CA MET A 86 15.15 1.39 -19.65
C MET A 86 15.32 1.35 -21.17
N LYS A 87 14.87 0.29 -21.85
CA LYS A 87 14.87 0.23 -23.33
C LYS A 87 13.95 1.28 -23.93
N ILE A 88 12.79 1.54 -23.32
CA ILE A 88 11.86 2.59 -23.77
C ILE A 88 12.50 3.97 -23.58
N LEU A 89 13.26 4.17 -22.49
CA LEU A 89 13.90 5.44 -22.20
C LEU A 89 15.19 5.69 -22.99
N ALA A 90 15.91 4.64 -23.42
CA ALA A 90 17.21 4.76 -24.08
C ALA A 90 17.23 5.67 -25.32
N PRO A 91 16.25 5.63 -26.25
CA PRO A 91 16.22 6.52 -27.42
C PRO A 91 16.10 7.99 -27.07
N PHE A 92 15.57 8.30 -25.88
CA PHE A 92 15.38 9.67 -25.42
C PHE A 92 16.58 10.21 -24.64
N ALA A 93 17.57 9.37 -24.32
CA ALA A 93 18.72 9.76 -23.51
C ALA A 93 19.69 10.71 -24.24
N ASP A 94 19.76 10.62 -25.57
CA ASP A 94 20.67 11.42 -26.40
C ASP A 94 20.13 12.82 -26.72
N ASP A 95 18.82 13.03 -26.57
CA ASP A 95 18.17 14.31 -26.85
C ASP A 95 18.04 15.15 -25.58
N LYS A 96 19.06 15.98 -25.32
CA LYS A 96 19.09 16.90 -24.17
C LYS A 96 17.99 17.96 -24.18
N ALA A 97 17.28 18.15 -25.30
CA ALA A 97 16.19 19.11 -25.40
C ALA A 97 14.81 18.48 -25.15
N LEU A 98 14.73 17.15 -25.00
CA LEU A 98 13.47 16.44 -24.83
C LEU A 98 13.06 16.39 -23.35
N ASP A 99 11.92 17.00 -23.05
CA ASP A 99 11.24 16.85 -21.75
C ASP A 99 10.30 15.63 -21.81
N ILE A 100 10.44 14.71 -20.84
CA ILE A 100 9.68 13.46 -20.79
C ILE A 100 8.87 13.43 -19.50
N ASP A 101 7.55 13.28 -19.63
CA ASP A 101 6.71 12.94 -18.49
C ASP A 101 6.91 11.48 -18.08
N ILE A 102 7.67 11.26 -17.01
CA ILE A 102 7.99 9.92 -16.51
C ILE A 102 6.79 9.22 -15.83
N ARG A 103 5.78 9.97 -15.36
CA ARG A 103 4.66 9.43 -14.59
C ARG A 103 3.90 8.32 -15.32
N PRO A 104 3.46 8.49 -16.58
CA PRO A 104 2.78 7.41 -17.31
C PRO A 104 3.67 6.19 -17.55
N LEU A 105 4.97 6.38 -17.79
CA LEU A 105 5.91 5.28 -18.02
C LEU A 105 6.15 4.47 -16.73
N TYR A 106 6.37 5.16 -15.62
CA TYR A 106 6.50 4.55 -14.31
C TYR A 106 5.21 3.82 -13.89
N SER A 107 4.04 4.42 -14.15
CA SER A 107 2.76 3.78 -13.86
C SER A 107 2.55 2.49 -14.65
N ARG A 108 3.00 2.43 -15.91
CA ARG A 108 2.93 1.21 -16.73
C ARG A 108 3.88 0.13 -16.19
N MET A 109 5.13 0.50 -15.92
CA MET A 109 6.10 -0.41 -15.28
C MET A 109 5.57 -0.97 -13.95
N TYR A 110 4.94 -0.14 -13.12
CA TYR A 110 4.36 -0.58 -11.86
C TYR A 110 3.23 -1.61 -12.04
N MET A 111 2.38 -1.42 -13.06
CA MET A 111 1.31 -2.37 -13.40
C MET A 111 1.85 -3.70 -13.93
N ASP A 112 3.01 -3.71 -14.58
CA ASP A 112 3.68 -4.95 -15.02
C ASP A 112 4.34 -5.69 -13.85
N ALA A 113 4.69 -4.96 -12.78
CA ALA A 113 5.43 -5.47 -11.63
C ALA A 113 4.55 -6.04 -10.49
N VAL A 114 3.30 -5.59 -10.35
CA VAL A 114 2.40 -5.89 -9.22
C VAL A 114 1.08 -6.49 -9.69
#